data_AF-A0A4Y3R781-F1
#
_entry.id   AF-A0A4Y3R781-F1
#
_cell.length_a   1.000
_cell.length_b   1.000
_cell.length_c   1.000
_cell.angle_alpha   90.00
_cell.angle_beta   90.00
_cell.angle_gamma   90.00
#
_symmetry.space_group_name_H-M   'P 1'
#
loop_
_entity.id
_entity.type
_entity.pdbx_description
1 polymer ?
#
loop_
_entity_poly.entity_id
_entity_poly.type
_entity_poly.pdbx_seq_one_letter_code
_entity_poly.pdbx_strand_id
1 'polypeptide(L)'
;MIRRSTLRSQIASALRDEILAGRLATGRPFTVKEIAEQYGVSATPVREALVDLAAQGLLDIEQHRGFRVREYTLQDYREMCDARRLVVDSLFRDDGPGPRSGADAGAGSGSEAGDDAGGAAGAGSSGGARTGPLSAVDPAALASVRRRADAAQRAARAGDLDVLIAYDLRFWRELSGLLGNSHICDFLDRLRVQCWVYAVPQLRARPRLCGRLWAGHGALLDAVEAGDGAAAREIIASYDAHALAQVEEAAGEVRGRPDEGPEGP
;
A
#
# COMPACT_ATOMS: atom_id res chain seq x y z
N MET A 1 -2.26 15.10 19.00
CA MET A 1 -2.32 16.29 18.13
C MET A 1 -3.59 16.22 17.28
N ILE A 2 -4.55 17.13 17.47
CA ILE A 2 -5.80 17.14 16.68
C ILE A 2 -5.46 17.68 15.29
N ARG A 3 -5.45 16.83 14.26
CA ARG A 3 -5.40 17.31 12.86
C ARG A 3 -6.78 17.87 12.51
N ARG A 4 -6.95 19.20 12.55
CA ARG A 4 -8.09 19.84 11.89
C ARG A 4 -7.96 19.57 10.39
N SER A 5 -8.87 18.77 9.82
CA SER A 5 -8.90 18.58 8.37
C SER A 5 -9.31 19.89 7.72
N THR A 6 -8.48 20.43 6.84
CA THR A 6 -8.85 21.60 6.03
C THR A 6 -9.88 21.19 4.97
N LEU A 7 -10.66 22.15 4.45
CA LEU A 7 -11.60 21.90 3.36
C LEU A 7 -10.92 21.25 2.15
N ARG A 8 -9.71 21.72 1.80
CA ARG A 8 -8.82 21.10 0.81
C ARG A 8 -8.58 19.61 1.08
N SER A 9 -8.19 19.24 2.31
CA SER A 9 -7.93 17.84 2.67
C SER A 9 -9.18 16.98 2.61
N GLN A 10 -10.35 17.55 2.93
CA GLN A 10 -11.64 16.86 2.81
C GLN A 10 -12.00 16.62 1.34
N ILE A 11 -11.84 17.64 0.49
CA ILE A 11 -12.08 17.52 -0.97
C ILE A 11 -11.12 16.49 -1.59
N ALA A 12 -9.83 16.53 -1.26
CA ALA A 12 -8.86 15.57 -1.77
C ALA A 12 -9.21 14.13 -1.35
N SER A 13 -9.68 13.93 -0.10
CA SER A 13 -10.14 12.62 0.36
C SER A 13 -11.39 12.16 -0.39
N ALA A 14 -12.39 13.03 -0.55
CA ALA A 14 -13.63 12.70 -1.23
C ALA A 14 -13.39 12.34 -2.71
N LEU A 15 -12.56 13.12 -3.41
CA LEU A 15 -12.16 12.83 -4.79
C LEU A 15 -11.39 11.52 -4.90
N ARG A 16 -10.48 11.22 -3.97
CA ARG A 16 -9.80 9.93 -3.93
C ARG A 16 -10.80 8.78 -3.78
N ASP A 17 -11.79 8.93 -2.91
CA ASP A 17 -12.85 7.92 -2.72
C ASP A 17 -13.72 7.77 -3.98
N GLU A 18 -13.98 8.85 -4.73
CA GLU A 18 -14.69 8.79 -6.02
C GLU A 18 -13.88 8.09 -7.11
N ILE A 19 -12.56 8.32 -7.17
CA ILE A 19 -11.65 7.63 -8.08
C ILE A 19 -11.62 6.14 -7.74
N LEU A 20 -11.41 5.78 -6.47
CA LEU A 20 -11.32 4.40 -6.02
C LEU A 20 -12.65 3.64 -6.14
N ALA A 21 -13.78 4.33 -6.03
CA ALA A 21 -15.09 3.74 -6.31
C ALA A 21 -15.40 3.62 -7.81
N GLY A 22 -14.55 4.19 -8.68
CA GLY A 22 -14.77 4.23 -10.13
C GLY A 22 -15.87 5.22 -10.57
N ARG A 23 -16.33 6.11 -9.69
CA ARG A 23 -17.30 7.17 -10.04
C ARG A 23 -16.65 8.27 -10.87
N LEU A 24 -15.39 8.60 -10.56
CA LEU A 24 -14.56 9.46 -11.39
C LEU A 24 -13.71 8.57 -12.30
N ALA A 25 -14.18 8.36 -13.52
CA ALA A 25 -13.57 7.44 -14.47
C ALA A 25 -12.17 7.88 -14.95
N THR A 26 -11.29 6.91 -15.14
CA THR A 26 -9.99 7.09 -15.83
C THR A 26 -10.20 7.67 -17.23
N GLY A 27 -9.29 8.56 -17.67
CA GLY A 27 -9.31 9.06 -19.05
C GLY A 27 -10.25 10.22 -19.35
N ARG A 28 -11.30 10.43 -18.55
CA ARG A 28 -12.22 11.56 -18.74
C ARG A 28 -11.62 12.85 -18.15
N PRO A 29 -11.38 13.91 -18.94
CA PRO A 29 -10.94 15.19 -18.40
C PRO A 29 -12.09 15.88 -17.66
N PHE A 30 -11.74 16.64 -16.63
CA PHE A 30 -12.65 17.45 -15.82
C PHE A 30 -11.95 18.72 -15.32
N THR A 31 -12.74 19.72 -14.95
CA THR A 31 -12.23 21.05 -14.59
C THR A 31 -12.39 21.36 -13.10
N VAL A 32 -11.63 22.34 -12.62
CA VAL A 32 -11.81 22.91 -11.27
C VAL A 32 -13.24 23.41 -11.07
N LYS A 33 -13.85 23.98 -12.12
CA LYS A 33 -15.21 24.54 -12.08
C LYS A 33 -16.25 23.45 -11.85
N GLU A 34 -16.18 22.36 -12.61
CA GLU A 34 -17.10 21.22 -12.48
C GLU A 34 -17.06 20.62 -11.07
N ILE A 35 -15.86 20.42 -10.52
CA ILE A 35 -15.67 19.88 -9.17
C ILE A 35 -16.16 20.88 -8.11
N ALA A 36 -15.90 22.17 -8.29
CA ALA A 36 -16.39 23.21 -7.38
C ALA A 36 -17.91 23.28 -7.33
N GLU A 37 -18.57 23.16 -8.49
CA GLU A 37 -20.03 23.08 -8.61
C GLU A 37 -20.58 21.81 -7.97
N GLN A 38 -19.95 20.64 -8.21
CA GLN A 38 -20.34 19.36 -7.63
C GLN A 38 -20.30 19.37 -6.10
N TYR A 39 -19.25 19.95 -5.49
CA TYR A 39 -19.09 19.99 -4.04
C TYR A 39 -19.70 21.23 -3.37
N GLY A 40 -20.22 22.21 -4.15
CA GLY A 40 -20.80 23.43 -3.61
C GLY A 40 -19.80 24.34 -2.89
N VAL A 41 -18.55 24.39 -3.36
CA VAL A 41 -17.43 25.12 -2.73
C VAL A 41 -16.76 26.08 -3.71
N SER A 42 -15.89 26.96 -3.21
CA SER A 42 -15.11 27.86 -4.08
C SER A 42 -13.99 27.12 -4.83
N ALA A 43 -13.51 27.71 -5.92
CA ALA A 43 -12.53 27.10 -6.81
C ALA A 43 -11.12 26.92 -6.19
N THR A 44 -10.71 27.78 -5.26
CA THR A 44 -9.36 27.75 -4.66
C THR A 44 -9.06 26.45 -3.91
N PRO A 45 -9.86 26.02 -2.90
CA PRO A 45 -9.58 24.77 -2.18
C PRO A 45 -9.69 23.54 -3.08
N VAL A 46 -10.53 23.60 -4.12
CA VAL A 46 -10.64 22.54 -5.14
C VAL A 46 -9.38 22.45 -5.96
N ARG A 47 -8.88 23.58 -6.50
CA ARG A 47 -7.64 23.60 -7.27
C ARG A 47 -6.47 23.04 -6.47
N GLU A 48 -6.34 23.45 -5.21
CA GLU A 48 -5.28 22.94 -4.33
C GLU A 48 -5.41 21.42 -4.09
N ALA A 49 -6.62 20.93 -3.85
CA ALA A 49 -6.87 19.49 -3.68
C ALA A 49 -6.53 18.69 -4.95
N LEU A 50 -6.87 19.23 -6.13
CA LEU A 50 -6.55 18.59 -7.42
C LEU A 50 -5.04 18.59 -7.70
N VAL A 51 -4.33 19.65 -7.36
CA VAL A 51 -2.87 19.69 -7.45
C VAL A 51 -2.23 18.68 -6.49
N ASP A 52 -2.77 18.50 -5.29
CA ASP A 52 -2.28 17.47 -4.35
C ASP A 52 -2.46 16.06 -4.90
N LEU A 53 -3.62 15.76 -5.50
CA LEU A 53 -3.88 14.47 -6.11
C LEU A 53 -2.99 14.24 -7.34
N ALA A 54 -2.68 15.28 -8.11
CA ALA A 54 -1.72 15.20 -9.21
C ALA A 54 -0.29 14.93 -8.69
N ALA A 55 0.13 15.58 -7.59
CA ALA A 55 1.42 15.32 -6.95
C ALA A 55 1.52 13.90 -6.36
N GLN A 56 0.37 13.30 -6.01
CA GLN A 56 0.27 11.89 -5.60
C GLN A 56 0.23 10.93 -6.80
N GLY A 57 0.25 11.44 -8.03
CA GLY A 57 0.17 10.65 -9.26
C GLY A 57 -1.22 10.17 -9.62
N LEU A 58 -2.26 10.54 -8.87
CA LEU A 58 -3.63 10.06 -9.12
C LEU A 58 -4.31 10.79 -10.28
N LEU A 59 -3.84 12.02 -10.57
CA LEU A 59 -4.33 12.84 -11.67
C LEU A 59 -3.18 13.29 -12.56
N ASP A 60 -3.47 13.46 -13.84
CA ASP A 60 -2.64 14.20 -14.78
C ASP A 60 -3.17 15.64 -14.92
N ILE A 61 -2.27 16.61 -15.06
CA ILE A 61 -2.62 18.00 -15.37
C ILE A 61 -2.59 18.17 -16.89
N GLU A 62 -3.74 18.45 -17.50
CA GLU A 62 -3.83 18.73 -18.92
C GLU A 62 -3.87 20.25 -19.16
N GLN A 63 -2.83 20.77 -19.84
CA GLN A 63 -2.76 22.19 -20.19
C GLN A 63 -4.04 22.62 -20.91
N HIS A 64 -4.69 23.65 -20.38
CA HIS A 64 -5.95 24.23 -20.87
C HIS A 64 -7.21 23.33 -20.79
N ARG A 65 -7.09 22.05 -20.41
CA ARG A 65 -8.23 21.12 -20.29
C ARG A 65 -8.60 20.75 -18.85
N GLY A 66 -7.72 21.04 -17.89
CA GLY A 66 -7.97 20.83 -16.46
C GLY A 66 -7.17 19.64 -15.93
N PHE A 67 -7.88 18.64 -15.41
CA PHE A 67 -7.33 17.45 -14.79
C PHE A 67 -7.95 16.20 -15.40
N ARG A 68 -7.25 15.08 -15.31
CA ARG A 68 -7.76 13.78 -15.72
C ARG A 68 -7.29 12.74 -14.72
N VAL A 69 -8.12 11.74 -14.39
CA VAL A 69 -7.66 10.60 -13.61
C VAL A 69 -6.61 9.85 -14.40
N ARG A 70 -5.44 9.64 -13.79
CA ARG A 70 -4.30 9.03 -14.47
C ARG A 70 -4.63 7.61 -14.91
N GLU A 71 -4.25 7.30 -16.14
CA GLU A 71 -4.30 5.94 -16.67
C GLU A 71 -2.95 5.27 -16.44
N TYR A 72 -2.99 4.08 -15.84
CA TYR A 72 -1.81 3.24 -15.65
C TYR A 72 -1.85 2.06 -16.62
N THR A 73 -0.68 1.69 -17.12
CA THR A 73 -0.49 0.49 -17.92
C THR A 73 -0.30 -0.73 -17.02
N LEU A 74 -0.40 -1.93 -17.60
CA LEU A 74 -0.03 -3.17 -16.91
C LEU A 74 1.45 -3.15 -16.46
N GLN A 75 2.31 -2.51 -17.25
CA GLN A 75 3.72 -2.37 -16.91
C GLN A 75 3.92 -1.46 -15.70
N ASP A 76 3.23 -0.31 -15.64
CA ASP A 76 3.24 0.55 -14.46
C ASP A 76 2.79 -0.21 -13.21
N TYR A 77 1.73 -1.02 -13.31
CA TYR A 77 1.23 -1.82 -12.19
C TYR A 77 2.24 -2.87 -11.69
N ARG A 78 2.94 -3.55 -12.61
CA ARG A 78 4.01 -4.48 -12.26
C ARG A 78 5.14 -3.77 -11.52
N GLU A 79 5.57 -2.63 -12.04
CA GLU A 79 6.63 -1.81 -11.42
C GLU A 79 6.23 -1.29 -10.03
N MET A 80 4.96 -0.90 -9.84
CA MET A 80 4.44 -0.53 -8.51
C MET A 80 4.45 -1.70 -7.53
N CYS A 81 4.03 -2.90 -7.97
CA CYS A 81 4.06 -4.10 -7.14
C CYS A 81 5.50 -4.47 -6.77
N ASP A 82 6.43 -4.43 -7.72
CA ASP A 82 7.85 -4.70 -7.49
C ASP A 82 8.49 -3.68 -6.54
N ALA A 83 8.24 -2.38 -6.74
CA ALA A 83 8.74 -1.32 -5.86
C ALA A 83 8.22 -1.51 -4.43
N ARG A 84 6.93 -1.81 -4.27
CA ARG A 84 6.33 -2.09 -2.96
C ARG A 84 6.96 -3.33 -2.33
N ARG A 85 7.11 -4.42 -3.08
CA ARG A 85 7.70 -5.67 -2.58
C ARG A 85 9.13 -5.45 -2.07
N LEU A 86 9.98 -4.76 -2.84
CA LEU A 86 11.36 -4.47 -2.43
C LEU A 86 11.43 -3.68 -1.11
N VAL A 87 10.58 -2.66 -0.97
CA VAL A 87 10.53 -1.85 0.24
C VAL A 87 9.99 -2.67 1.41
N VAL A 88 8.88 -3.38 1.24
CA VAL A 88 8.27 -4.18 2.31
C VAL A 88 9.17 -5.33 2.74
N ASP A 89 9.82 -6.04 1.80
CA ASP A 89 10.77 -7.11 2.09
C ASP A 89 11.91 -6.62 3.00
N SER A 90 12.42 -5.41 2.76
CA SER A 90 13.49 -4.82 3.57
C SER A 90 13.08 -4.57 5.03
N LEU A 91 11.79 -4.40 5.30
CA LEU A 91 11.26 -4.14 6.65
C LEU A 91 11.25 -5.39 7.54
N PHE A 92 11.29 -6.58 6.93
CA PHE A 92 11.23 -7.88 7.62
C PHE A 92 12.55 -8.66 7.56
N ARG A 93 13.65 -8.02 7.19
CA ARG A 93 14.99 -8.63 7.28
C ARG A 93 15.51 -8.49 8.71
N ASP A 94 16.06 -9.57 9.25
CA ASP A 94 16.69 -9.59 10.58
C ASP A 94 17.91 -8.65 10.65
N ASP A 95 18.53 -8.35 9.52
CA ASP A 95 19.59 -7.35 9.34
C ASP A 95 19.02 -5.91 9.24
N GLY A 96 18.15 -5.50 10.17
CA GLY A 96 17.71 -4.11 10.22
C GLY A 96 18.92 -3.14 10.21
N PRO A 97 18.79 -1.90 9.73
CA PRO A 97 19.84 -0.92 9.93
C PRO A 97 20.01 -0.79 11.45
N GLY A 98 21.09 -1.36 11.97
CA GLY A 98 21.38 -1.37 13.40
C GLY A 98 21.22 0.04 13.97
N PRO A 99 20.93 0.17 15.28
CA PRO A 99 20.83 1.48 15.91
C PRO A 99 22.08 2.26 15.55
N ARG A 100 21.92 3.33 14.78
CA ARG A 100 22.98 4.32 14.56
C ARG A 100 23.19 5.01 15.90
N SER A 101 23.97 4.35 16.76
CA SER A 101 24.51 4.92 17.97
C SER A 101 25.22 6.21 17.55
N GLY A 102 24.72 7.34 18.04
CA GLY A 102 25.32 8.66 17.84
C GLY A 102 26.63 8.77 18.60
N ALA A 103 27.64 8.02 18.17
CA ALA A 103 28.98 7.99 18.72
C ALA A 103 30.01 8.23 17.60
N ASP A 104 29.79 9.24 16.78
CA ASP A 104 30.87 9.94 16.07
C ASP A 104 31.00 11.34 16.67
N ALA A 105 31.53 11.37 17.88
CA ALA A 105 32.09 12.57 18.49
C ALA A 105 33.26 12.18 19.41
N GLY A 106 34.47 12.17 18.83
CA GLY A 106 35.70 12.54 19.52
C GLY A 106 36.60 11.42 20.06
N ALA A 107 37.80 11.34 19.46
CA ALA A 107 39.12 10.98 20.03
C ALA A 107 39.24 9.62 20.78
N GLY A 108 40.20 8.74 20.55
CA GLY A 108 41.58 8.91 20.10
C GLY A 108 42.47 7.98 20.97
N SER A 109 43.34 7.22 20.32
CA SER A 109 44.56 6.54 20.82
C SER A 109 44.50 5.31 21.76
N GLY A 110 45.34 4.31 21.44
CA GLY A 110 45.87 3.23 22.31
C GLY A 110 45.43 1.82 21.88
N SER A 111 46.22 1.04 21.13
CA SER A 111 47.15 -0.02 21.62
C SER A 111 46.44 -1.08 22.47
N GLU A 112 46.47 -2.40 22.26
CA GLU A 112 47.53 -3.29 21.78
C GLU A 112 46.92 -4.68 21.51
N ALA A 113 47.63 -5.51 20.76
CA ALA A 113 47.30 -6.90 20.45
C ALA A 113 47.50 -7.84 21.66
N GLY A 114 46.73 -8.94 21.69
CA GLY A 114 46.91 -10.06 22.61
C GLY A 114 46.05 -11.24 22.18
N ASP A 115 46.73 -12.29 21.73
CA ASP A 115 46.23 -13.56 21.18
C ASP A 115 45.58 -14.51 22.22
N ASP A 116 44.87 -15.49 21.64
CA ASP A 116 44.66 -16.87 22.07
C ASP A 116 43.86 -17.20 23.36
N ALA A 117 42.74 -17.89 23.18
CA ALA A 117 42.66 -19.36 23.30
C ALA A 117 41.24 -19.88 23.61
N GLY A 118 40.76 -20.82 22.78
CA GLY A 118 40.20 -22.13 23.15
C GLY A 118 38.99 -22.27 24.09
N GLY A 119 38.00 -23.06 23.65
CA GLY A 119 37.34 -24.02 24.55
C GLY A 119 35.81 -24.15 24.50
N ALA A 120 35.35 -25.08 23.67
CA ALA A 120 34.29 -26.08 23.89
C ALA A 120 32.96 -25.74 24.61
N ALA A 121 31.88 -26.05 23.88
CA ALA A 121 30.69 -26.82 24.30
C ALA A 121 29.91 -26.41 25.56
N GLY A 122 28.70 -25.89 25.33
CA GLY A 122 27.61 -25.89 26.29
C GLY A 122 26.27 -26.01 25.58
N ALA A 123 25.70 -27.21 25.55
CA ALA A 123 24.30 -27.42 25.19
C ALA A 123 23.43 -26.69 26.22
N GLY A 124 22.77 -25.62 25.77
CA GLY A 124 21.82 -24.85 26.56
C GLY A 124 20.64 -24.52 25.67
N SER A 125 19.56 -25.30 25.82
CA SER A 125 18.22 -24.90 25.40
C SER A 125 17.86 -23.62 26.16
N SER A 126 18.09 -22.47 25.56
CA SER A 126 17.61 -21.18 26.06
C SER A 126 16.79 -20.53 24.96
N GLY A 127 15.48 -20.39 25.22
CA GLY A 127 14.59 -19.57 24.40
C GLY A 127 15.22 -18.21 24.20
N GLY A 128 15.69 -17.95 22.97
CA GLY A 128 16.29 -16.69 22.59
C GLY A 128 15.26 -15.60 22.78
N ALA A 129 15.55 -14.68 23.72
CA ALA A 129 14.75 -13.51 23.98
C ALA A 129 14.46 -12.78 22.66
N ARG A 130 13.19 -12.41 22.46
CA ARG A 130 12.66 -11.69 21.29
C ARG A 130 13.41 -10.38 21.05
N THR A 131 14.50 -10.40 20.30
CA THR A 131 15.29 -9.21 19.94
C THR A 131 15.16 -8.96 18.44
N GLY A 132 13.97 -8.54 18.02
CA GLY A 132 13.73 -7.97 16.70
C GLY A 132 12.85 -6.73 16.85
N PRO A 133 12.85 -5.79 15.90
CA PRO A 133 12.05 -4.56 15.96
C PRO A 133 10.54 -4.78 16.16
N LEU A 134 10.05 -5.99 15.87
CA LEU A 134 8.65 -6.40 16.05
C LEU A 134 8.28 -6.77 17.49
N SER A 135 9.25 -7.01 18.39
CA SER A 135 8.94 -7.42 19.78
C SER A 135 8.54 -6.25 20.70
N ALA A 136 8.67 -5.01 20.22
CA ALA A 136 8.35 -3.78 20.95
C ALA A 136 7.07 -3.06 20.45
N VAL A 137 6.27 -3.71 19.59
CA VAL A 137 5.04 -3.13 19.03
C VAL A 137 3.97 -2.98 20.11
N ASP A 138 3.34 -1.82 20.18
CA ASP A 138 2.22 -1.53 21.09
C ASP A 138 1.04 -2.49 20.85
N PRO A 139 0.61 -3.28 21.86
CA PRO A 139 -0.54 -4.18 21.75
C PRO A 139 -1.84 -3.50 21.30
N ALA A 140 -2.06 -2.24 21.68
CA ALA A 140 -3.26 -1.49 21.28
C ALA A 140 -3.22 -1.12 19.79
N ALA A 141 -2.04 -0.75 19.28
CA ALA A 141 -1.83 -0.48 17.86
C ALA A 141 -2.04 -1.76 17.03
N LEU A 142 -1.47 -2.88 17.48
CA LEU A 142 -1.63 -4.18 16.84
C LEU A 142 -3.10 -4.66 16.80
N ALA A 143 -3.84 -4.48 17.90
CA ALA A 143 -5.28 -4.76 17.94
C ALA A 143 -6.09 -3.87 16.98
N SER A 144 -5.64 -2.64 16.70
CA SER A 144 -6.24 -1.81 15.65
C SER A 144 -6.02 -2.40 14.26
N VAL A 145 -4.78 -2.77 13.94
CA VAL A 145 -4.43 -3.42 12.66
C VAL A 145 -5.24 -4.71 12.47
N ARG A 146 -5.38 -5.51 13.52
CA ARG A 146 -6.20 -6.75 13.54
C ARG A 146 -7.64 -6.49 13.12
N ARG A 147 -8.30 -5.48 13.68
CA ARG A 147 -9.67 -5.12 13.30
C ARG A 147 -9.77 -4.73 11.81
N ARG A 148 -8.75 -4.08 11.26
CA ARG A 148 -8.70 -3.73 9.82
C ARG A 148 -8.51 -4.97 8.96
N ALA A 149 -7.60 -5.86 9.35
CA ALA A 149 -7.35 -7.14 8.68
C ALA A 149 -8.64 -7.98 8.59
N ASP A 150 -9.34 -8.13 9.71
CA ASP A 150 -10.57 -8.93 9.75
C ASP A 150 -11.68 -8.34 8.87
N ALA A 151 -11.79 -7.00 8.83
CA ALA A 151 -12.76 -6.32 8.00
C ALA A 151 -12.44 -6.46 6.50
N ALA A 152 -11.17 -6.29 6.11
CA ALA A 152 -10.71 -6.52 4.74
C ALA A 152 -10.94 -7.98 4.31
N GLN A 153 -10.59 -8.94 5.15
CA GLN A 153 -10.78 -10.36 4.90
C GLN A 153 -12.25 -10.74 4.72
N ARG A 154 -13.16 -10.21 5.56
CA ARG A 154 -14.61 -10.42 5.38
C ARG A 154 -15.12 -9.83 4.08
N ALA A 155 -14.71 -8.60 3.75
CA ALA A 155 -15.12 -7.93 2.52
C ALA A 155 -14.62 -8.67 1.27
N ALA A 156 -13.35 -9.12 1.26
CA ALA A 156 -12.79 -9.94 0.20
C ALA A 156 -13.58 -11.24 -0.01
N ARG A 157 -13.89 -11.95 1.08
CA ARG A 157 -14.69 -13.18 1.03
C ARG A 157 -16.11 -12.93 0.52
N ALA A 158 -16.73 -11.83 0.91
CA ALA A 158 -18.06 -11.44 0.44
C ALA A 158 -18.08 -10.91 -1.01
N GLY A 159 -16.92 -10.56 -1.58
CA GLY A 159 -16.82 -9.89 -2.88
C GLY A 159 -17.21 -8.41 -2.83
N ASP A 160 -17.20 -7.78 -1.65
CA ASP A 160 -17.51 -6.36 -1.47
C ASP A 160 -16.26 -5.52 -1.73
N LEU A 161 -16.12 -5.07 -2.98
CA LEU A 161 -14.91 -4.40 -3.46
C LEU A 161 -14.70 -3.03 -2.79
N ASP A 162 -15.75 -2.23 -2.64
CA ASP A 162 -15.63 -0.88 -2.06
C ASP A 162 -15.21 -0.96 -0.59
N VAL A 163 -15.80 -1.89 0.15
CA VAL A 163 -15.43 -2.13 1.55
C VAL A 163 -14.02 -2.72 1.66
N LEU A 164 -13.64 -3.64 0.74
CA LEU A 164 -12.29 -4.21 0.71
C LEU A 164 -11.23 -3.11 0.51
N ILE A 165 -11.37 -2.26 -0.51
CA ILE A 165 -10.41 -1.19 -0.81
C ILE A 165 -10.20 -0.29 0.41
N ALA A 166 -11.30 0.13 1.04
CA ALA A 166 -11.25 1.02 2.20
C ALA A 166 -10.51 0.39 3.39
N TYR A 167 -10.75 -0.89 3.68
CA TYR A 167 -10.08 -1.57 4.79
C TYR A 167 -8.67 -2.04 4.47
N ASP A 168 -8.39 -2.39 3.22
CA ASP A 168 -7.06 -2.75 2.74
C ASP A 168 -6.10 -1.56 2.82
N LEU A 169 -6.50 -0.38 2.33
CA LEU A 169 -5.70 0.84 2.45
C LEU A 169 -5.41 1.19 3.92
N ARG A 170 -6.42 1.10 4.79
CA ARG A 170 -6.25 1.35 6.23
C ARG A 170 -5.35 0.32 6.89
N PHE A 171 -5.50 -0.96 6.54
CA PHE A 171 -4.66 -2.05 7.04
C PHE A 171 -3.19 -1.80 6.72
N TRP A 172 -2.85 -1.59 5.44
CA TRP A 172 -1.46 -1.39 5.03
C TRP A 172 -0.84 -0.12 5.61
N ARG A 173 -1.60 0.97 5.70
CA ARG A 173 -1.15 2.22 6.32
C ARG A 173 -0.91 2.07 7.82
N GLU A 174 -1.80 1.40 8.54
CA GLU A 174 -1.61 1.17 9.98
C GLU A 174 -0.46 0.18 10.23
N LEU A 175 -0.34 -0.89 9.45
CA LEU A 175 0.74 -1.87 9.54
C LEU A 175 2.11 -1.24 9.26
N SER A 176 2.25 -0.48 8.17
CA SER A 176 3.52 0.19 7.85
C SER A 176 3.88 1.25 8.88
N GLY A 177 2.88 1.93 9.46
CA GLY A 177 3.07 2.89 10.53
C GLY A 177 3.72 2.31 11.79
N LEU A 178 3.56 1.01 12.06
CA LEU A 178 4.23 0.33 13.17
C LEU A 178 5.77 0.32 13.03
N LEU A 179 6.28 0.49 11.81
CA LEU A 179 7.70 0.44 11.48
C LEU A 179 8.39 1.81 11.59
N GLY A 180 7.63 2.88 11.82
CA GLY A 180 8.14 4.19 12.27
C GLY A 180 8.78 5.10 11.21
N ASN A 181 8.97 4.67 9.96
CA ASN A 181 9.51 5.54 8.90
C ASN A 181 8.40 6.22 8.09
N SER A 182 8.13 7.49 8.39
CA SER A 182 7.04 8.25 7.74
C SER A 182 7.21 8.39 6.23
N HIS A 183 8.44 8.54 5.73
CA HIS A 183 8.69 8.67 4.30
C HIS A 183 8.38 7.38 3.55
N ILE A 184 8.77 6.23 4.12
CA ILE A 184 8.42 4.91 3.58
C ILE A 184 6.91 4.68 3.67
N CYS A 185 6.28 5.03 4.80
CA CYS A 185 4.83 4.89 4.96
C CYS A 185 4.06 5.69 3.91
N ASP A 186 4.43 6.97 3.70
CA ASP A 186 3.78 7.84 2.72
C ASP A 186 4.01 7.35 1.29
N PHE A 187 5.19 6.81 1.00
CA PHE A 187 5.50 6.20 -0.30
C PHE A 187 4.65 4.95 -0.54
N LEU A 188 4.59 4.03 0.43
CA LEU A 188 3.80 2.79 0.34
C LEU A 188 2.30 3.07 0.25
N ASP A 189 1.77 4.03 1.03
CA ASP A 189 0.38 4.46 0.96
C ASP A 189 0.04 4.98 -0.44
N ARG A 190 0.91 5.82 -1.02
CA ARG A 190 0.73 6.36 -2.37
C ARG A 190 0.73 5.25 -3.42
N LEU A 191 1.75 4.39 -3.42
CA LEU A 191 1.78 3.24 -4.35
C LEU A 191 0.55 2.37 -4.22
N ARG A 192 0.07 2.12 -3.00
CA ARG A 192 -1.10 1.29 -2.76
C ARG A 192 -2.37 1.87 -3.37
N VAL A 193 -2.57 3.18 -3.23
CA VAL A 193 -3.71 3.86 -3.89
C VAL A 193 -3.59 3.75 -5.41
N GLN A 194 -2.40 3.97 -5.98
CA GLN A 194 -2.18 3.87 -7.43
C GLN A 194 -2.44 2.45 -7.98
N CYS A 195 -2.00 1.41 -7.26
CA CYS A 195 -2.33 0.02 -7.58
C CYS A 195 -3.86 -0.20 -7.67
N TRP A 196 -4.63 0.37 -6.74
CA TRP A 196 -6.08 0.26 -6.76
C TRP A 196 -6.71 1.07 -7.90
N VAL A 197 -6.20 2.26 -8.24
CA VAL A 197 -6.67 3.02 -9.42
C VAL A 197 -6.58 2.17 -10.69
N TYR A 198 -5.50 1.41 -10.86
CA TYR A 198 -5.36 0.49 -11.99
C TYR A 198 -6.27 -0.75 -11.90
N ALA A 199 -6.35 -1.38 -10.72
CA ALA A 199 -7.04 -2.66 -10.56
C ALA A 199 -8.58 -2.54 -10.54
N VAL A 200 -9.13 -1.43 -10.04
CA VAL A 200 -10.58 -1.27 -9.85
C VAL A 200 -11.38 -1.44 -11.13
N PRO A 201 -11.06 -0.79 -12.27
CA PRO A 201 -11.81 -0.97 -13.51
C PRO A 201 -11.86 -2.44 -13.97
N GLN A 202 -10.75 -3.17 -13.80
CA GLN A 202 -10.63 -4.56 -14.21
C GLN A 202 -11.44 -5.49 -13.30
N LEU A 203 -11.40 -5.26 -11.98
CA LEU A 203 -12.19 -6.04 -11.02
C LEU A 203 -13.69 -5.78 -11.19
N ARG A 204 -14.10 -4.53 -11.47
CA ARG A 204 -15.51 -4.17 -11.68
C ARG A 204 -16.08 -4.71 -12.99
N ALA A 205 -15.25 -4.99 -13.99
CA ALA A 205 -15.68 -5.63 -15.23
C ALA A 205 -16.10 -7.10 -15.02
N ARG A 206 -15.80 -7.69 -13.85
CA ARG A 206 -16.09 -9.10 -13.56
C ARG A 206 -17.49 -9.31 -12.97
N PRO A 207 -18.22 -10.37 -13.37
CA PRO A 207 -19.56 -10.65 -12.83
C PRO A 207 -19.60 -11.04 -11.35
N ARG A 208 -18.56 -11.69 -10.81
CA ARG A 208 -18.52 -12.18 -9.42
C ARG A 208 -17.10 -12.11 -8.85
N LEU A 209 -16.97 -11.50 -7.67
CA LEU A 209 -15.69 -11.32 -6.96
C LEU A 209 -15.55 -12.20 -5.72
N CYS A 210 -16.65 -12.72 -5.18
CA CYS A 210 -16.65 -13.63 -4.02
C CYS A 210 -15.73 -14.83 -4.28
N GLY A 211 -14.84 -15.12 -3.33
CA GLY A 211 -13.84 -16.21 -3.43
C GLY A 211 -12.68 -15.94 -4.40
N ARG A 212 -12.69 -14.84 -5.15
CA ARG A 212 -11.59 -14.44 -6.04
C ARG A 212 -10.65 -13.45 -5.39
N LEU A 213 -11.12 -12.58 -4.50
CA LEU A 213 -10.28 -11.54 -3.87
C LEU A 213 -9.37 -12.12 -2.79
N TRP A 214 -8.15 -11.58 -2.66
CA TRP A 214 -7.20 -12.00 -1.64
C TRP A 214 -7.72 -11.72 -0.23
N ALA A 215 -7.62 -12.71 0.65
CA ALA A 215 -8.22 -12.69 1.99
C ALA A 215 -7.23 -13.18 3.08
N GLY A 216 -5.93 -12.95 2.87
CA GLY A 216 -4.84 -13.41 3.74
C GLY A 216 -4.37 -12.40 4.79
N HIS A 217 -5.09 -11.28 5.00
CA HIS A 217 -4.66 -10.21 5.91
C HIS A 217 -4.44 -10.71 7.35
N GLY A 218 -5.27 -11.65 7.82
CA GLY A 218 -5.13 -12.25 9.16
C GLY A 218 -3.85 -13.06 9.32
N ALA A 219 -3.53 -13.93 8.35
CA ALA A 219 -2.34 -14.76 8.38
C ALA A 219 -1.05 -13.91 8.38
N LEU A 220 -1.02 -12.81 7.63
CA LEU A 220 0.09 -11.87 7.66
C LEU A 220 0.30 -11.31 9.06
N LEU A 221 -0.79 -10.92 9.72
CA LEU A 221 -0.71 -10.34 11.05
C LEU A 221 -0.33 -11.37 12.11
N ASP A 222 -0.75 -12.63 11.96
CA ASP A 222 -0.30 -13.74 12.83
C ASP A 222 1.21 -13.95 12.72
N ALA A 223 1.77 -13.89 11.50
CA ALA A 223 3.21 -13.96 11.28
C ALA A 223 3.95 -12.77 11.92
N VAL A 224 3.42 -11.55 11.77
CA VAL A 224 3.98 -10.33 12.38
C VAL A 224 3.97 -10.42 13.91
N GLU A 225 2.88 -10.92 14.51
CA GLU A 225 2.75 -11.12 15.96
C GLU A 225 3.69 -12.19 16.51
N ALA A 226 3.92 -13.25 15.74
CA ALA A 226 4.90 -14.28 16.06
C ALA A 226 6.35 -13.80 15.90
N GLY A 227 6.57 -12.63 15.27
CA GLY A 227 7.91 -12.16 14.89
C GLY A 227 8.53 -12.97 13.76
N ASP A 228 7.71 -13.70 12.99
CA ASP A 228 8.16 -14.54 11.87
C ASP A 228 8.23 -13.70 10.59
N GLY A 229 9.37 -13.00 10.43
CA GLY A 229 9.64 -12.19 9.24
C GLY A 229 9.71 -13.01 7.94
N ALA A 230 10.07 -14.29 8.02
CA ALA A 230 10.11 -15.17 6.84
C ALA A 230 8.70 -15.51 6.35
N ALA A 231 7.82 -15.94 7.25
CA ALA A 231 6.42 -16.20 6.93
C ALA A 231 5.71 -14.92 6.46
N ALA A 232 5.97 -13.77 7.11
CA ALA A 232 5.40 -12.49 6.69
C ALA A 232 5.76 -12.15 5.23
N ARG A 233 7.05 -12.31 4.85
CA ARG A 233 7.51 -12.09 3.47
C ARG A 233 6.87 -13.04 2.46
N GLU A 234 6.74 -14.33 2.80
CA GLU A 234 6.07 -15.30 1.93
C GLU A 234 4.60 -14.93 1.70
N ILE A 235 3.90 -14.51 2.75
CA ILE A 235 2.49 -14.08 2.66
C ILE A 235 2.35 -12.80 1.82
N ILE A 236 3.29 -11.85 1.95
CA ILE A 236 3.33 -10.63 1.13
C ILE A 236 3.61 -10.97 -0.35
N ALA A 237 4.54 -11.87 -0.63
CA ALA A 237 4.81 -12.33 -1.99
C ALA A 237 3.57 -13.01 -2.60
N SER A 238 2.84 -13.82 -1.82
CA SER A 238 1.56 -14.42 -2.22
C SER A 238 0.48 -13.37 -2.47
N TYR A 239 0.42 -12.33 -1.63
CA TYR A 239 -0.45 -11.17 -1.84
C TYR A 239 -0.18 -10.49 -3.20
N ASP A 240 1.08 -10.19 -3.51
CA ASP A 240 1.48 -9.49 -4.74
C ASP A 240 1.25 -10.36 -5.98
N ALA A 241 1.63 -11.64 -5.91
CA ALA A 241 1.38 -12.61 -6.98
C ALA A 241 -0.12 -12.76 -7.27
N HIS A 242 -0.96 -12.82 -6.24
CA HIS A 242 -2.41 -12.86 -6.41
C HIS A 242 -2.93 -11.60 -7.09
N ALA A 243 -2.47 -10.42 -6.67
CA ALA A 243 -2.89 -9.14 -7.24
C ALA A 243 -2.52 -9.04 -8.74
N LEU A 244 -1.31 -9.46 -9.10
CA LEU A 244 -0.85 -9.55 -10.49
C LEU A 244 -1.66 -10.54 -11.32
N ALA A 245 -1.88 -11.76 -10.82
CA ALA A 245 -2.67 -12.77 -11.52
C ALA A 245 -4.10 -12.28 -11.81
N GLN A 246 -4.72 -11.56 -10.87
CA GLN A 246 -6.06 -10.99 -11.06
C GLN A 246 -6.11 -10.00 -12.23
N VAL A 247 -5.12 -9.12 -12.39
CA VAL A 247 -5.13 -8.14 -13.49
C VAL A 247 -4.70 -8.75 -14.82
N GLU A 248 -3.78 -9.72 -14.80
CA GLU A 248 -3.32 -10.41 -16.01
C GLU A 248 -4.40 -11.31 -16.62
N GLU A 249 -5.19 -12.01 -15.79
CA GLU A 249 -6.37 -12.76 -16.25
C GLU A 249 -7.36 -11.83 -16.96
N ALA A 250 -7.60 -10.63 -16.42
CA ALA A 250 -8.49 -9.64 -17.05
C ALA A 250 -7.93 -9.15 -18.40
N ALA A 251 -6.63 -8.87 -18.47
CA ALA A 251 -5.97 -8.47 -19.71
C ALA A 251 -5.94 -9.61 -20.76
N GLY A 252 -5.94 -10.86 -20.33
CA GLY A 252 -6.07 -12.04 -21.18
C GLY A 252 -7.48 -12.21 -21.75
N GLU A 253 -8.50 -12.04 -20.93
CA GLU A 253 -9.91 -12.10 -21.33
C GLU A 253 -10.26 -11.04 -22.39
N VAL A 254 -9.71 -9.81 -22.25
CA VAL A 254 -9.91 -8.74 -23.24
C VAL A 254 -9.27 -9.07 -24.59
N ARG A 255 -8.09 -9.71 -24.61
CA ARG A 255 -7.41 -10.15 -25.84
C ARG A 255 -8.06 -11.37 -26.49
N GLY A 256 -8.83 -12.16 -25.74
CA GLY A 256 -9.52 -13.36 -26.22
C GLY A 256 -10.90 -13.11 -26.83
N ARG A 257 -11.43 -11.88 -26.75
CA ARG A 257 -12.70 -11.52 -27.39
C ARG A 257 -12.45 -11.32 -28.90
N PRO A 258 -13.08 -12.10 -29.79
CA PRO A 258 -12.93 -11.88 -31.23
C PRO A 258 -13.38 -10.46 -31.56
N ASP A 259 -12.60 -9.81 -32.44
CA ASP A 259 -12.92 -8.51 -33.03
C ASP A 259 -14.19 -8.66 -33.86
N GLU A 260 -15.35 -8.51 -33.21
CA GLU A 260 -16.60 -8.19 -33.91
C GLU A 260 -16.43 -6.75 -34.41
N GLY A 261 -15.70 -6.64 -35.53
CA GLY A 261 -15.54 -5.41 -36.28
C GLY A 261 -16.91 -4.85 -36.65
N PRO A 262 -17.03 -3.52 -36.82
CA PRO A 262 -18.31 -2.91 -37.09
C PRO A 262 -18.83 -3.41 -38.45
N GLU A 263 -19.88 -4.24 -38.41
CA GLU A 263 -20.74 -4.42 -39.56
C GLU A 263 -21.35 -3.06 -39.89
N GLY A 264 -21.05 -2.57 -41.08
CA GLY A 264 -21.79 -1.50 -41.70
C GLY A 264 -21.56 -1.48 -43.20
N PRO A 265 -22.31 -0.66 -43.95
CA PRO A 265 -23.62 -0.10 -43.63
C PRO A 265 -24.79 -0.93 -44.17
#